data_AF-A0A377D4M9-F1
#
_entry.id   AF-A0A377D4M9-F1
#
_cell.length_a   1.000
_cell.length_b   1.000
_cell.length_c   1.000
_cell.angle_alpha   90.00
_cell.angle_beta   90.00
_cell.angle_gamma   90.00
#
_symmetry.space_group_name_H-M   'P 1'
#
loop_
_entity.id
_entity.type
_entity.pdbx_description
1 polymer ?
#
loop_
_entity_poly.entity_id
_entity_poly.type
_entity_poly.pdbx_seq_one_letter_code
_entity_poly.pdbx_strand_id
1 'polypeptide(L)'
;MPVSRKLSLNVQGFDAVLVAVKHVFASLFNDRAISYRVHQGYDHRGVALSAGVQRMVRSDLASSGVMFSIDTESGFDQVVFITSAWGPW
;
A
#
# COMPACT_ATOMS: atom_id res chain seq x y z
N MET A 1 -0.25 3.30 22.18
CA MET A 1 0.77 2.59 21.38
C MET A 1 0.80 3.21 19.99
N PRO A 2 1.96 3.47 19.37
CA PRO A 2 1.99 4.05 18.03
C PRO A 2 1.32 3.10 17.04
N VAL A 3 0.45 3.64 16.19
CA VAL A 3 -0.28 2.86 15.18
C VAL A 3 0.72 2.30 14.17
N SER A 4 0.83 0.98 14.08
CA SER A 4 1.69 0.31 13.10
C SER A 4 1.23 0.62 11.68
N ARG A 5 2.09 1.20 10.84
CA ARG A 5 1.77 1.63 9.47
C ARG A 5 2.18 0.58 8.44
N LYS A 6 1.28 0.26 7.51
CA LYS A 6 1.53 -0.69 6.39
C LYS A 6 2.30 -0.06 5.22
N LEU A 7 2.14 1.23 4.98
CA LEU A 7 2.88 1.99 3.97
C LEU A 7 3.45 3.25 4.63
N SER A 8 4.71 3.56 4.32
CA SER A 8 5.38 4.78 4.75
C SER A 8 5.91 5.51 3.53
N LEU A 9 5.84 6.82 3.60
CA LEU A 9 5.93 7.74 2.47
C LEU A 9 6.90 8.86 2.90
N ASN A 10 7.75 9.34 1.97
CA ASN A 10 8.82 10.32 2.25
C ASN A 10 9.79 9.91 3.39
N VAL A 11 10.23 8.64 3.39
CA VAL A 11 11.21 8.13 4.37
C VAL A 11 12.64 8.40 3.87
N GLN A 12 13.47 9.01 4.72
CA GLN A 12 14.84 9.43 4.37
C GLN A 12 15.85 8.88 5.37
N GLY A 13 16.97 8.36 4.86
CA GLY A 13 18.03 7.77 5.67
C GLY A 13 17.82 6.29 5.97
N PHE A 14 18.93 5.57 6.13
CA PHE A 14 18.96 4.11 6.29
C PHE A 14 18.17 3.64 7.53
N ASP A 15 18.41 4.26 8.68
CA ASP A 15 17.76 3.86 9.94
C ASP A 15 16.24 4.06 9.89
N ALA A 16 15.79 5.15 9.29
CA ALA A 16 14.37 5.43 9.11
C ALA A 16 13.69 4.40 8.20
N VAL A 17 14.38 3.97 7.13
CA VAL A 17 13.90 2.87 6.27
C VAL A 17 13.80 1.57 7.06
N LEU A 18 14.79 1.25 7.89
CA LEU A 18 14.76 0.03 8.71
C LEU A 18 13.60 0.03 9.71
N VAL A 19 13.31 1.18 10.33
CA VAL A 19 12.14 1.35 11.21
C VAL A 19 10.84 1.21 10.42
N ALA A 20 10.74 1.83 9.24
CA ALA A 20 9.56 1.71 8.39
C ALA A 20 9.29 0.26 7.99
N VAL A 21 10.33 -0.50 7.60
CA VAL A 21 10.22 -1.94 7.27
C VAL A 21 9.71 -2.75 8.46
N LYS A 22 10.19 -2.48 9.68
CA LYS A 22 9.67 -3.14 10.89
C LYS A 22 8.18 -2.84 11.11
N HIS A 23 7.73 -1.61 10.87
CA HIS A 23 6.30 -1.28 10.92
C HIS A 23 5.49 -2.03 9.86
N VAL A 24 6.02 -2.18 8.63
CA VAL A 24 5.36 -2.98 7.58
C VAL A 24 5.13 -4.42 8.06
N PHE A 25 6.14 -5.07 8.63
CA PHE A 25 6.00 -6.42 9.17
C PHE A 25 5.05 -6.49 10.37
N ALA A 26 5.13 -5.54 11.29
CA ALA A 26 4.20 -5.46 12.41
C ALA A 26 2.74 -5.24 11.96
N SER A 27 2.52 -4.56 10.82
CA SER A 27 1.18 -4.31 10.29
C SER A 27 0.42 -5.58 9.90
N LEU A 28 1.12 -6.69 9.67
CA LEU A 28 0.51 -8.00 9.41
C LEU A 28 -0.31 -8.51 10.60
N PHE A 29 -0.01 -8.05 11.81
CA PHE A 29 -0.64 -8.49 13.06
C PHE A 29 -1.67 -7.49 13.60
N ASN A 30 -2.16 -6.56 12.77
CA ASN A 30 -3.29 -5.73 13.18
C ASN A 30 -4.60 -6.54 13.20
N ASP A 31 -5.57 -6.09 14.01
CA ASP A 31 -6.82 -6.82 14.26
C ASP A 31 -7.59 -7.12 12.98
N ARG A 32 -7.60 -6.17 12.03
CA ARG A 32 -8.28 -6.33 10.74
C ARG A 32 -7.63 -7.42 9.88
N ALA A 33 -6.30 -7.49 9.84
CA ALA A 33 -5.56 -8.50 9.11
C ALA A 33 -5.67 -9.88 9.77
N ILE A 34 -5.75 -9.95 11.09
CA ILE A 34 -6.01 -11.20 11.81
C ILE A 34 -7.44 -11.69 11.51
N SER A 35 -8.45 -10.84 11.69
CA SER A 35 -9.86 -11.18 11.42
C SER A 35 -10.07 -11.64 9.97
N TYR A 36 -9.51 -10.92 8.99
CA TYR A 36 -9.61 -11.33 7.58
C TYR A 36 -9.03 -12.72 7.33
N ARG A 37 -7.89 -13.05 7.94
CA ARG A 37 -7.27 -14.39 7.79
C ARG A 37 -8.13 -15.50 8.40
N VAL A 38 -8.70 -15.26 9.58
CA VAL A 38 -9.65 -16.20 10.21
C VAL A 38 -10.84 -16.44 9.29
N HIS A 39 -11.45 -15.37 8.77
CA HIS A 39 -12.63 -15.47 7.90
C HIS A 39 -12.35 -16.19 6.57
N GLN A 40 -11.13 -16.08 6.04
CA GLN A 40 -10.72 -16.75 4.81
C GLN A 40 -10.14 -18.17 5.05
N GLY A 41 -10.07 -18.62 6.30
CA GLY A 41 -9.57 -19.96 6.65
C GLY A 41 -8.05 -20.16 6.49
N TYR A 42 -7.25 -19.09 6.48
CA TYR A 42 -5.79 -19.19 6.39
C TYR A 42 -5.18 -19.59 7.73
N ASP A 43 -4.27 -20.59 7.73
CA ASP A 43 -3.50 -20.96 8.91
C ASP A 43 -2.63 -19.80 9.39
N HIS A 44 -2.74 -19.47 10.68
CA HIS A 44 -2.11 -18.33 11.33
C HIS A 44 -0.58 -18.37 11.26
N ARG A 45 0.02 -19.54 11.03
CA ARG A 45 1.48 -19.77 11.07
C ARG A 45 2.20 -19.70 9.72
N GLY A 46 1.48 -19.46 8.62
CA GLY A 46 2.05 -19.58 7.25
C GLY A 46 2.14 -18.29 6.44
N VAL A 47 1.82 -17.12 6.98
CA VAL A 47 1.74 -15.89 6.17
C VAL A 47 3.05 -15.10 6.22
N ALA A 48 3.74 -15.04 5.09
CA ALA A 48 4.91 -14.18 4.88
C ALA A 48 4.49 -12.85 4.22
N LEU A 49 5.21 -11.77 4.53
CA LEU A 49 5.06 -10.46 3.92
C LEU A 49 6.43 -9.97 3.44
N SER A 50 6.48 -9.35 2.26
CA SER A 50 7.67 -8.67 1.76
C SER A 50 7.49 -7.16 1.84
N ALA A 51 8.56 -6.44 2.18
CA ALA A 51 8.58 -4.97 2.20
C ALA A 51 9.34 -4.45 0.97
N GLY A 52 8.61 -3.86 0.02
CA GLY A 52 9.21 -3.19 -1.14
C GLY A 52 9.68 -1.79 -0.78
N VAL A 53 10.93 -1.46 -1.12
CA VAL A 53 11.48 -0.10 -0.99
C VAL A 53 11.61 0.50 -2.38
N GLN A 54 10.81 1.54 -2.65
CA GLN A 54 10.78 2.22 -3.94
C GLN A 54 11.23 3.67 -3.80
N ARG A 55 11.98 4.16 -4.79
CA ARG A 55 12.35 5.57 -4.86
C ARG A 55 11.10 6.41 -5.08
N MET A 56 10.98 7.45 -4.27
CA MET A 56 9.88 8.42 -4.32
C MET A 56 9.92 9.27 -5.58
N VAL A 57 8.75 9.49 -6.19
CA VAL A 57 8.54 10.39 -7.34
C VAL A 57 8.04 11.74 -6.83
N ARG A 58 8.52 12.84 -7.44
CA ARG A 58 8.18 14.23 -7.08
C ARG A 58 6.79 14.67 -7.59
N SER A 59 5.77 13.89 -7.25
CA SER A 59 4.38 14.21 -7.57
C SER A 59 3.81 15.34 -6.71
N ASP A 60 4.54 15.79 -5.69
CA ASP A 60 4.25 16.99 -4.88
C ASP A 60 4.32 18.28 -5.70
N LEU A 61 5.14 18.27 -6.76
CA LEU A 61 5.28 19.38 -7.71
C LEU A 61 4.40 19.21 -8.96
N ALA A 62 3.56 18.17 -9.00
CA ALA A 62 2.80 17.79 -10.19
C ALA A 62 1.50 17.07 -9.78
N SER A 63 1.06 16.12 -10.62
CA SER A 63 -0.12 15.28 -10.36
C SER A 63 0.25 13.82 -10.18
N SER A 64 -0.69 13.06 -9.65
CA SER A 64 -0.66 11.61 -9.57
C SER A 64 -2.07 11.05 -9.68
N GLY A 65 -2.19 9.78 -10.01
CA GLY A 65 -3.48 9.20 -10.31
C GLY A 65 -3.46 7.68 -10.38
N VAL A 66 -4.63 7.14 -10.69
CA VAL A 66 -4.83 5.70 -10.93
C VAL A 66 -5.45 5.53 -12.30
N MET A 67 -4.98 4.52 -13.02
CA MET A 67 -5.49 4.14 -14.33
C MET A 67 -6.05 2.72 -14.26
N PHE A 68 -7.18 2.53 -14.94
CA PHE A 68 -7.78 1.24 -15.21
C PHE A 68 -7.85 1.04 -16.73
N SER A 69 -7.51 -0.16 -17.20
CA SER A 69 -7.57 -0.53 -18.62
C SER A 69 -8.96 -0.96 -19.08
N ILE A 70 -9.96 -0.81 -18.22
CA ILE A 70 -11.37 -1.10 -18.46
C ILE A 70 -12.20 -0.01 -17.76
N ASP A 71 -13.44 0.19 -18.19
CA ASP A 71 -14.42 0.89 -17.38
C ASP A 71 -14.82 0.00 -16.19
N THR A 72 -14.57 0.49 -14.97
CA THR A 72 -14.84 -0.26 -13.74
C THR A 72 -16.32 -0.32 -13.37
N GLU A 73 -17.16 0.56 -13.92
CA GLU A 73 -18.60 0.56 -13.62
C GLU A 73 -19.36 -0.42 -14.53
N SER A 74 -19.12 -0.38 -15.84
CA SER A 74 -19.80 -1.25 -16.81
C SER A 74 -19.04 -2.54 -17.16
N GLY A 75 -17.72 -2.58 -16.94
CA GLY A 75 -16.85 -3.68 -17.38
C GLY A 75 -16.43 -3.60 -18.85
N PHE A 76 -16.76 -2.52 -19.56
CA PHE A 76 -16.39 -2.34 -20.96
C PHE A 76 -14.88 -2.14 -21.13
N ASP A 77 -14.23 -3.00 -21.92
CA ASP A 77 -12.76 -3.14 -22.00
C ASP A 77 -12.11 -2.40 -23.18
N GLN A 78 -12.88 -1.65 -23.97
CA GLN A 78 -12.36 -0.86 -25.08
C GLN A 78 -12.07 0.60 -24.71
N VAL A 79 -11.99 0.89 -23.42
CA VAL A 79 -11.70 2.23 -22.89
C VAL A 79 -10.66 2.17 -21.80
N VAL A 80 -9.89 3.25 -21.66
CA VAL A 80 -8.96 3.45 -20.55
C VAL A 80 -9.52 4.55 -19.67
N PHE A 81 -9.75 4.24 -18.39
CA PHE A 81 -10.23 5.19 -17.39
C PHE A 81 -9.07 5.70 -16.54
N ILE A 82 -8.90 7.02 -16.46
CA ILE A 82 -7.81 7.65 -15.71
C ILE A 82 -8.42 8.67 -14.75
N THR A 83 -8.07 8.54 -13.46
CA THR A 83 -8.32 9.59 -12.46
C THR A 83 -6.98 10.21 -12.07
N SER A 84 -6.95 11.53 -11.89
CA SER A 84 -5.74 12.26 -11.50
C SER A 84 -6.07 13.40 -10.55
N ALA A 85 -5.18 13.65 -9.60
CA ALA A 85 -5.23 14.77 -8.67
C ALA A 85 -3.84 15.41 -8.55
N TRP A 86 -3.83 16.73 -8.31
CA TRP A 86 -2.60 17.44 -7.99
C TRP A 86 -2.10 17.04 -6.59
N GLY A 87 -0.83 16.68 -6.46
CA GLY A 87 -0.19 16.34 -5.18
C GLY A 87 -0.79 15.11 -4.47
N PRO A 88 -0.17 13.91 -4.55
CA PRO A 88 -0.44 12.82 -3.60
C PRO A 88 0.35 12.97 -2.28
N TRP A 89 1.00 14.12 -2.10
CA TRP A 89 1.80 14.51 -0.96
C TRP A 89 1.15 15.67 -0.26
#